data_AF-A0A017TEK1-F1
#
_entry.id   AF-A0A017TEK1-F1
#
_cell.length_a   1.000
_cell.length_b   1.000
_cell.length_c   1.000
_cell.angle_alpha   90.00
_cell.angle_beta   90.00
_cell.angle_gamma   90.00
#
_symmetry.space_group_name_H-M   'P 1'
#
loop_
_entity.id
_entity.type
_entity.pdbx_description
1 polymer ?
#
loop_
_entity_poly.entity_id
_entity_poly.type
_entity_poly.pdbx_seq_one_letter_code
_entity_poly.pdbx_strand_id
1 'polypeptide(L)'
;MQGGYGQNYPQQGYPQQGYPQQGYPQQGYPQQGYPQQGYPQQGYPQQPTVPQTPQPAPQVPQVPPAGLPVTNDPLNDINFDWLRNEAGVVMGALVGSLAAGNQSKVNGIPFFSDPAGGDVNAFAGCDDQGLPFMAVTDGLLEMQAQMAQLKATDEIFGTHKLDDYLRLLAQNQREGQPLVRPPAGFIDAVQHTDSRKVARQHQIFDEQLAFVLGHELAHHYLGHTGCANGQGGSRGLNPADFGRMLRKVAPIFNQPNEIACDVAGVNNLLTAGSKQQAYRWTEGGALITLNFFKSLDQLTPAHVVFAFELSHPHPSIRLPIVQQTANTWRLTGGATGGGFQFPNIFGQ
;
A
#
# COMPACT_ATOMS: atom_id res chain seq x y z
N MET A 1 -44.42 47.00 15.49
CA MET A 1 -45.31 47.99 14.86
C MET A 1 -44.51 48.61 13.71
N GLN A 2 -44.83 48.23 12.46
CA GLN A 2 -45.37 49.10 11.37
C GLN A 2 -44.40 50.24 10.97
N GLY A 3 -44.05 50.50 9.71
CA GLY A 3 -44.52 50.04 8.39
C GLY A 3 -44.49 51.21 7.39
N GLY A 4 -44.05 50.99 6.14
CA GLY A 4 -44.30 51.81 4.92
C GLY A 4 -43.63 53.20 4.86
N TYR A 5 -43.33 53.83 3.72
CA TYR A 5 -43.83 53.72 2.35
C TYR A 5 -42.79 54.29 1.36
N GLY A 6 -42.80 53.78 0.12
CA GLY A 6 -42.03 54.35 -0.99
C GLY A 6 -42.78 55.48 -1.70
N GLN A 7 -42.05 56.28 -2.48
CA GLN A 7 -42.61 57.08 -3.57
C GLN A 7 -41.59 57.26 -4.71
N ASN A 8 -42.16 57.35 -5.92
CA ASN A 8 -41.60 57.17 -7.26
C ASN A 8 -41.13 58.47 -7.95
N TYR A 9 -40.53 58.28 -9.15
CA TYR A 9 -40.49 59.14 -10.37
C TYR A 9 -39.18 59.94 -10.67
N PRO A 10 -38.88 60.31 -11.95
CA PRO A 10 -38.64 59.46 -13.13
C PRO A 10 -37.50 59.95 -14.10
N GLN A 11 -37.17 59.09 -15.08
CA GLN A 11 -36.75 59.31 -16.50
C GLN A 11 -35.59 60.23 -17.00
N GLN A 12 -34.72 59.56 -17.80
CA GLN A 12 -34.22 59.82 -19.18
C GLN A 12 -33.08 60.82 -19.55
N GLY A 13 -32.12 60.26 -20.34
CA GLY A 13 -31.34 60.87 -21.45
C GLY A 13 -30.01 61.54 -21.05
N TYR A 14 -28.85 61.46 -21.73
CA TYR A 14 -28.34 60.93 -23.01
C TYR A 14 -26.77 61.01 -22.97
N PRO A 15 -25.99 60.62 -24.00
CA PRO A 15 -24.71 59.91 -23.90
C PRO A 15 -23.46 60.81 -24.04
N GLN A 16 -22.25 60.27 -23.83
CA GLN A 16 -21.04 60.68 -24.58
C GLN A 16 -19.95 59.61 -24.63
N GLN A 17 -19.36 59.45 -25.81
CA GLN A 17 -18.27 58.55 -26.15
C GLN A 17 -16.90 59.16 -25.81
N GLY A 18 -15.99 58.30 -25.33
CA GLY A 18 -14.62 58.09 -25.83
C GLY A 18 -13.55 59.16 -25.60
N TYR A 19 -12.47 58.78 -24.89
CA TYR A 19 -11.09 59.21 -25.20
C TYR A 19 -10.07 58.09 -24.88
N PRO A 20 -9.03 57.90 -25.70
CA PRO A 20 -7.99 56.89 -25.52
C PRO A 20 -6.86 57.40 -24.60
N GLN A 21 -6.21 56.49 -23.86
CA GLN A 21 -4.98 56.79 -23.12
C GLN A 21 -3.80 56.02 -23.74
N GLN A 22 -2.88 56.78 -24.33
CA GLN A 22 -1.53 56.33 -24.70
C GLN A 22 -0.64 56.21 -23.46
N GLY A 23 0.31 55.28 -23.52
CA GLY A 23 1.15 54.85 -22.40
C GLY A 23 2.33 55.75 -22.05
N TYR A 24 2.95 55.39 -20.92
CA TYR A 24 4.25 55.90 -20.48
C TYR A 24 5.27 54.74 -20.38
N PRO A 25 6.52 54.95 -20.83
CA PRO A 25 7.58 53.94 -20.72
C PRO A 25 8.29 54.02 -19.36
N GLN A 26 8.57 52.87 -18.75
CA GLN A 26 9.48 52.75 -17.61
C GLN A 26 10.71 51.96 -18.05
N GLN A 27 11.87 52.63 -17.98
CA GLN A 27 13.19 52.08 -18.28
C GLN A 27 13.63 51.09 -17.20
N GLY A 28 14.34 50.05 -17.64
CA GLY A 28 14.76 48.92 -16.82
C GLY A 28 15.96 49.19 -15.91
N TYR A 29 16.01 48.43 -14.81
CA TYR A 29 17.20 48.19 -14.02
C TYR A 29 17.73 46.78 -14.34
N PRO A 30 19.04 46.59 -14.53
CA PRO A 30 19.62 45.27 -14.78
C PRO A 30 19.70 44.47 -13.47
N GLN A 31 18.88 43.43 -13.33
CA GLN A 31 19.09 42.37 -12.35
C GLN A 31 20.10 41.38 -12.92
N GLN A 32 21.24 41.23 -12.23
CA GLN A 32 22.24 40.21 -12.53
C GLN A 32 21.61 38.82 -12.40
N GLY A 33 21.66 38.05 -13.49
CA GLY A 33 21.15 36.69 -13.52
C GLY A 33 22.02 35.74 -12.69
N TYR A 34 21.40 35.07 -11.72
CA TYR A 34 21.90 33.78 -11.26
C TYR A 34 21.50 32.74 -12.31
N PRO A 35 22.41 31.87 -12.78
CA PRO A 35 22.04 30.78 -13.67
C PRO A 35 21.14 29.80 -12.92
N GLN A 36 19.84 29.91 -13.14
CA GLN A 36 18.91 28.79 -12.95
C GLN A 36 19.33 27.71 -13.95
N GLN A 37 19.89 26.61 -13.46
CA GLN A 37 19.95 25.39 -14.25
C GLN A 37 18.51 24.94 -14.48
N GLY A 38 18.00 25.26 -15.67
CA GLY A 38 16.75 24.69 -16.15
C GLY A 38 16.93 23.19 -16.27
N TYR A 39 16.16 22.43 -15.50
CA TYR A 39 15.92 21.03 -15.83
C TYR A 39 15.32 21.00 -17.25
N PRO A 40 15.93 20.30 -18.22
CA PRO A 40 15.32 20.13 -19.52
C PRO A 40 14.00 19.37 -19.32
N GLN A 41 12.89 20.02 -19.67
CA GLN A 41 11.63 19.36 -19.99
C GLN A 41 11.92 18.43 -21.18
N GLN A 42 12.29 17.18 -20.91
CA GLN A 42 12.27 16.14 -21.93
C GLN A 42 10.82 15.87 -22.26
N GLY A 43 10.39 16.33 -23.43
CA GLY A 43 9.14 15.91 -24.03
C GLY A 43 9.17 14.39 -24.18
N TYR A 44 8.21 13.72 -23.56
CA TYR A 44 8.03 12.29 -23.65
C TYR A 44 7.86 11.89 -25.13
N PRO A 45 8.68 10.98 -25.68
CA PRO A 45 8.37 10.39 -26.97
C PRO A 45 7.07 9.59 -26.85
N GLN A 46 6.13 9.87 -27.77
CA GLN A 46 4.93 9.08 -27.98
C GLN A 46 5.34 7.59 -28.09
N GLN A 47 4.78 6.76 -27.21
CA GLN A 47 5.02 5.32 -27.20
C GLN A 47 4.72 4.73 -28.59
N PRO A 48 5.57 3.85 -29.14
CA PRO A 48 5.11 2.96 -30.20
C PRO A 48 4.00 2.10 -29.61
N THR A 49 2.83 2.12 -30.25
CA THR A 49 1.69 1.27 -29.93
C THR A 49 2.14 -0.19 -29.93
N VAL A 50 2.35 -0.76 -28.75
CA VAL A 50 2.43 -2.20 -28.57
C VAL A 50 1.10 -2.80 -29.02
N PRO A 51 1.09 -3.84 -29.88
CA PRO A 51 -0.12 -4.57 -30.17
C PRO A 51 -0.69 -5.07 -28.84
N GLN A 52 -1.86 -4.57 -28.45
CA GLN A 52 -2.62 -5.08 -27.34
C GLN A 52 -2.99 -6.52 -27.70
N THR A 53 -2.22 -7.49 -27.24
CA THR A 53 -2.78 -8.81 -27.02
C THR A 53 -3.94 -8.63 -26.05
N PRO A 54 -5.10 -9.28 -26.27
CA PRO A 54 -6.23 -9.13 -25.38
C PRO A 54 -5.76 -9.43 -23.96
N GLN A 55 -5.78 -8.41 -23.09
CA GLN A 55 -5.66 -8.65 -21.66
C GLN A 55 -6.71 -9.73 -21.33
N PRO A 56 -6.36 -10.79 -20.57
CA PRO A 56 -7.40 -11.54 -19.90
C PRO A 56 -8.27 -10.50 -19.19
N ALA A 57 -9.58 -10.55 -19.42
CA ALA A 57 -10.51 -9.61 -18.80
C ALA A 57 -10.16 -9.47 -17.30
N PRO A 58 -10.22 -8.26 -16.71
CA PRO A 58 -10.10 -8.11 -15.27
C PRO A 58 -10.95 -9.21 -14.63
N GLN A 59 -10.33 -10.08 -13.83
CA GLN A 59 -11.10 -11.08 -13.12
C GLN A 59 -12.05 -10.29 -12.24
N VAL A 60 -13.32 -10.23 -12.65
CA VAL A 60 -14.38 -9.63 -11.83
C VAL A 60 -14.23 -10.28 -10.46
N PRO A 61 -14.04 -9.52 -9.37
CA PRO A 61 -13.95 -10.11 -8.05
C PRO A 61 -15.14 -11.05 -7.90
N GLN A 62 -14.88 -12.36 -7.79
CA GLN A 62 -15.97 -13.32 -7.73
C GLN A 62 -16.66 -13.06 -6.40
N VAL A 63 -17.85 -12.44 -6.46
CA VAL A 63 -18.66 -12.18 -5.28
C VAL A 63 -18.83 -13.52 -4.56
N PRO A 64 -18.38 -13.63 -3.30
CA PRO A 64 -18.51 -14.89 -2.57
C PRO A 64 -19.99 -15.30 -2.49
N PRO A 65 -20.30 -16.60 -2.41
CA PRO A 65 -21.68 -17.07 -2.31
C PRO A 65 -22.34 -16.50 -1.05
N ALA A 66 -23.62 -16.14 -1.17
CA ALA A 66 -24.41 -15.69 -0.02
C ALA A 66 -24.65 -16.86 0.96
N GLY A 67 -24.59 -16.54 2.24
CA GLY A 67 -24.78 -17.45 3.36
C GLY A 67 -25.47 -16.74 4.52
N LEU A 68 -25.49 -17.39 5.69
CA LEU A 68 -26.05 -16.79 6.91
C LEU A 68 -25.17 -15.63 7.41
N PRO A 69 -25.76 -14.61 8.08
CA PRO A 69 -24.98 -13.56 8.71
C PRO A 69 -23.90 -14.13 9.63
N VAL A 70 -22.67 -13.61 9.52
CA VAL A 70 -21.54 -14.02 10.35
C VAL A 70 -21.41 -13.03 11.51
N THR A 71 -21.49 -13.56 12.72
CA THR A 71 -21.32 -12.80 13.97
C THR A 71 -20.01 -13.23 14.65
N ASN A 72 -19.36 -12.30 15.36
CA ASN A 72 -18.05 -12.53 16.02
C ASN A 72 -16.93 -12.91 15.03
N ASP A 73 -16.89 -12.21 13.89
CA ASP A 73 -15.80 -12.38 12.93
C ASP A 73 -14.54 -11.66 13.45
N PRO A 74 -13.36 -12.31 13.47
CA PRO A 74 -12.18 -11.74 14.10
C PRO A 74 -11.62 -10.51 13.37
N LEU A 75 -11.85 -10.37 12.06
CA LEU A 75 -11.50 -9.15 11.33
C LEU A 75 -12.44 -8.01 11.71
N ASN A 76 -13.74 -8.28 11.76
CA ASN A 76 -14.74 -7.32 12.24
C ASN A 76 -14.43 -6.81 13.65
N ASP A 77 -13.97 -7.69 14.53
CA ASP A 77 -13.68 -7.39 15.93
C ASP A 77 -12.25 -6.84 16.15
N ILE A 78 -11.40 -6.79 15.11
CA ILE A 78 -9.95 -6.48 15.21
C ILE A 78 -9.30 -7.32 16.33
N ASN A 79 -9.49 -8.63 16.28
CA ASN A 79 -8.95 -9.54 17.26
C ASN A 79 -7.45 -9.79 17.00
N PHE A 80 -6.57 -9.10 17.74
CA PHE A 80 -5.12 -9.20 17.53
C PHE A 80 -4.54 -10.61 17.68
N ASP A 81 -5.07 -11.44 18.58
CA ASP A 81 -4.57 -12.82 18.71
C ASP A 81 -4.84 -13.61 17.44
N TRP A 82 -6.01 -13.40 16.82
CA TRP A 82 -6.33 -13.99 15.53
C TRP A 82 -5.50 -13.37 14.40
N LEU A 83 -5.38 -12.04 14.32
CA LEU A 83 -4.61 -11.36 13.26
C LEU A 83 -3.15 -11.81 13.23
N ARG A 84 -2.53 -11.97 14.40
CA ARG A 84 -1.16 -12.47 14.54
C ARG A 84 -1.04 -13.93 14.12
N ASN A 85 -2.02 -14.75 14.48
CA ASN A 85 -2.06 -16.15 14.06
C ASN A 85 -2.17 -16.27 12.54
N GLU A 86 -3.06 -15.48 11.93
CA GLU A 86 -3.26 -15.47 10.48
C GLU A 86 -2.01 -15.00 9.73
N ALA A 87 -1.32 -13.97 10.22
CA ALA A 87 -0.02 -13.56 9.68
C ALA A 87 1.01 -14.71 9.70
N GLY A 88 1.01 -15.53 10.75
CA GLY A 88 1.82 -16.75 10.83
C GLY A 88 1.41 -17.83 9.82
N VAL A 89 0.11 -18.03 9.60
CA VAL A 89 -0.43 -18.96 8.59
C VAL A 89 -0.01 -18.53 7.18
N VAL A 90 -0.20 -17.25 6.84
CA VAL A 90 0.21 -16.68 5.56
C VAL A 90 1.73 -16.79 5.36
N MET A 91 2.53 -16.49 6.38
CA MET A 91 3.99 -16.68 6.35
C MET A 91 4.37 -18.13 6.07
N GLY A 92 3.72 -19.09 6.73
CA GLY A 92 3.92 -20.52 6.50
C GLY A 92 3.63 -20.94 5.05
N ALA A 93 2.56 -20.41 4.46
CA ALA A 93 2.22 -20.65 3.06
C ALA A 93 3.26 -20.04 2.09
N LEU A 94 3.74 -18.83 2.37
CA LEU A 94 4.80 -18.19 1.59
C LEU A 94 6.09 -19.02 1.62
N VAL A 95 6.58 -19.38 2.80
CA VAL A 95 7.78 -20.23 2.98
C VAL A 95 7.60 -21.60 2.33
N GLY A 96 6.43 -22.22 2.50
CA GLY A 96 6.06 -23.52 1.92
C GLY A 96 6.01 -23.53 0.39
N SER A 97 5.94 -22.35 -0.24
CA SER A 97 5.84 -22.22 -1.70
C SER A 97 7.14 -21.82 -2.38
N LEU A 98 8.20 -21.50 -1.63
CA LEU A 98 9.52 -21.20 -2.16
C LEU A 98 10.19 -22.42 -2.79
N ALA A 99 11.08 -22.19 -3.77
CA ALA A 99 11.99 -23.22 -4.25
C ALA A 99 12.91 -23.70 -3.12
N ALA A 100 13.29 -24.99 -3.14
CA ALA A 100 14.02 -25.64 -2.03
C ALA A 100 15.27 -24.87 -1.55
N GLY A 101 16.04 -24.28 -2.48
CA GLY A 101 17.23 -23.49 -2.13
C GLY A 101 16.95 -22.14 -1.47
N ASN A 102 15.79 -21.53 -1.73
CA ASN A 102 15.37 -20.32 -1.02
C ASN A 102 14.65 -20.67 0.29
N GLN A 103 13.87 -21.75 0.29
CA GLN A 103 13.22 -22.27 1.48
C GLN A 103 14.24 -22.61 2.57
N SER A 104 15.35 -23.28 2.21
CA SER A 104 16.39 -23.65 3.18
C SER A 104 17.06 -22.45 3.85
N LYS A 105 17.09 -21.28 3.20
CA LYS A 105 17.67 -20.05 3.76
C LYS A 105 16.81 -19.45 4.87
N VAL A 106 15.48 -19.60 4.75
CA VAL A 106 14.50 -18.92 5.61
C VAL A 106 13.78 -19.85 6.57
N ASN A 107 13.95 -21.16 6.42
CA ASN A 107 13.33 -22.12 7.31
C ASN A 107 13.87 -21.94 8.75
N GLY A 108 12.97 -21.83 9.71
CA GLY A 108 13.30 -21.61 11.12
C GLY A 108 13.70 -20.17 11.47
N ILE A 109 13.53 -19.20 10.56
CA ILE A 109 13.54 -17.79 10.96
C ILE A 109 12.32 -17.54 11.86
N PRO A 110 12.51 -17.01 13.07
CA PRO A 110 11.40 -16.67 13.94
C PRO A 110 10.60 -15.49 13.37
N PHE A 111 9.28 -15.58 13.51
CA PHE A 111 8.34 -14.53 13.12
C PHE A 111 7.66 -13.98 14.37
N PHE A 112 7.77 -12.68 14.59
CA PHE A 112 7.24 -12.00 15.78
C PHE A 112 6.13 -11.03 15.41
N SER A 113 5.25 -10.78 16.38
CA SER A 113 4.33 -9.64 16.33
C SER A 113 4.73 -8.61 17.37
N ASP A 114 4.77 -7.34 16.97
CA ASP A 114 5.04 -6.23 17.86
C ASP A 114 3.72 -5.60 18.33
N PRO A 115 3.41 -5.61 19.64
CA PRO A 115 2.21 -4.98 20.17
C PRO A 115 2.20 -3.45 20.08
N ALA A 116 3.27 -2.80 19.61
CA ALA A 116 3.31 -1.36 19.40
C ALA A 116 2.29 -0.92 18.32
N GLY A 117 1.06 -0.60 18.74
CA GLY A 117 -0.06 -0.23 17.85
C GLY A 117 0.04 1.12 17.13
N GLY A 118 1.10 1.90 17.37
CA GLY A 118 1.36 3.17 16.67
C GLY A 118 2.22 3.01 15.42
N ASP A 119 3.02 1.93 15.34
CA ASP A 119 3.90 1.66 14.21
C ASP A 119 3.16 0.82 13.18
N VAL A 120 3.24 1.22 11.91
CA VAL A 120 2.69 0.48 10.77
C VAL A 120 3.85 0.05 9.90
N ASN A 121 4.32 -1.17 10.13
CA ASN A 121 5.38 -1.78 9.35
C ASN A 121 5.48 -3.31 9.50
N ALA A 122 6.27 -3.91 8.60
CA ALA A 122 6.85 -5.24 8.73
C ALA A 122 8.35 -5.16 8.46
N PHE A 123 9.11 -6.14 8.94
CA PHE A 123 10.57 -6.10 8.86
C PHE A 123 11.16 -7.49 8.66
N ALA A 124 12.18 -7.57 7.81
CA ALA A 124 13.20 -8.62 7.80
C ALA A 124 14.54 -8.04 8.26
N GLY A 125 15.15 -8.64 9.28
CA GLY A 125 16.34 -8.09 9.91
C GLY A 125 17.27 -9.13 10.52
N CYS A 126 18.41 -8.65 11.01
CA CYS A 126 19.38 -9.45 11.74
C CYS A 126 19.48 -8.92 13.17
N ASP A 127 19.52 -9.82 14.14
CA ASP A 127 19.79 -9.43 15.52
C ASP A 127 21.28 -9.06 15.73
N ASP A 128 21.63 -8.67 16.96
CA ASP A 128 23.00 -8.27 17.31
C ASP A 128 24.03 -9.43 17.19
N GLN A 129 23.57 -10.68 17.03
CA GLN A 129 24.40 -11.86 16.79
C GLN A 129 24.48 -12.23 15.31
N GLY A 130 23.80 -11.48 14.43
CA GLY A 130 23.71 -11.76 13.00
C GLY A 130 22.73 -12.89 12.67
N LEU A 131 21.82 -13.25 13.60
CA LEU A 131 20.77 -14.23 13.34
C LEU A 131 19.54 -13.55 12.72
N PRO A 132 18.92 -14.16 11.70
CA PRO A 132 17.77 -13.57 11.04
C PRO A 132 16.52 -13.61 11.93
N PHE A 133 15.66 -12.60 11.75
CA PHE A 133 14.31 -12.54 12.30
C PHE A 133 13.37 -11.81 11.34
N MET A 134 12.08 -12.12 11.44
CA MET A 134 11.02 -11.35 10.79
C MET A 134 9.99 -10.86 11.79
N ALA A 135 9.35 -9.74 11.51
CA ALA A 135 8.28 -9.26 12.35
C ALA A 135 7.23 -8.43 11.61
N VAL A 136 6.06 -8.35 12.22
CA VAL A 136 4.93 -7.51 11.80
C VAL A 136 4.41 -6.72 13.01
N THR A 137 4.05 -5.47 12.79
CA THR A 137 3.46 -4.63 13.86
C THR A 137 1.97 -4.84 13.96
N ASP A 138 1.42 -4.75 15.18
CA ASP A 138 -0.03 -4.71 15.41
C ASP A 138 -0.69 -3.56 14.64
N GLY A 139 -0.01 -2.40 14.52
CA GLY A 139 -0.54 -1.28 13.74
C GLY A 139 -0.71 -1.61 12.25
N LEU A 140 0.23 -2.35 11.65
CA LEU A 140 0.07 -2.83 10.27
C LEU A 140 -1.05 -3.86 10.16
N LEU A 141 -1.13 -4.82 11.08
CA LEU A 141 -2.21 -5.82 11.09
C LEU A 141 -3.58 -5.16 11.21
N GLU A 142 -3.71 -4.17 12.09
CA GLU A 142 -4.94 -3.40 12.26
C GLU A 142 -5.26 -2.60 11.00
N MET A 143 -4.30 -1.89 10.41
CA MET A 143 -4.52 -1.12 9.19
C MET A 143 -4.99 -2.01 8.04
N GLN A 144 -4.32 -3.14 7.80
CA GLN A 144 -4.72 -4.09 6.77
C GLN A 144 -6.10 -4.69 7.04
N ALA A 145 -6.44 -4.96 8.31
CA ALA A 145 -7.77 -5.43 8.69
C ALA A 145 -8.84 -4.37 8.40
N GLN A 146 -8.59 -3.09 8.74
CA GLN A 146 -9.51 -1.99 8.41
C GLN A 146 -9.67 -1.85 6.89
N MET A 147 -8.55 -1.83 6.15
CA MET A 147 -8.58 -1.75 4.69
C MET A 147 -9.35 -2.90 4.05
N ALA A 148 -9.17 -4.12 4.54
CA ALA A 148 -9.87 -5.31 4.04
C ALA A 148 -11.38 -5.22 4.29
N GLN A 149 -11.80 -4.85 5.50
CA GLN A 149 -13.21 -4.71 5.84
C GLN A 149 -13.90 -3.65 4.97
N LEU A 150 -13.27 -2.49 4.84
CA LEU A 150 -13.85 -1.34 4.15
C LEU A 150 -13.87 -1.58 2.64
N LYS A 151 -12.78 -2.13 2.08
CA LYS A 151 -12.73 -2.49 0.67
C LYS A 151 -13.74 -3.57 0.31
N ALA A 152 -13.90 -4.60 1.16
CA ALA A 152 -14.93 -5.62 0.95
C ALA A 152 -16.33 -5.02 1.00
N THR A 153 -16.57 -4.05 1.88
CA THR A 153 -17.85 -3.33 1.94
C THR A 153 -18.11 -2.57 0.63
N ASP A 154 -17.09 -1.89 0.11
CA ASP A 154 -17.17 -1.16 -1.16
C ASP A 154 -17.45 -2.08 -2.34
N GLU A 155 -16.77 -3.23 -2.41
CA GLU A 155 -16.96 -4.19 -3.50
C GLU A 155 -18.33 -4.89 -3.47
N ILE A 156 -18.87 -5.18 -2.28
CA ILE A 156 -20.13 -5.93 -2.14
C ILE A 156 -21.36 -5.02 -2.22
N PHE A 157 -21.25 -3.79 -1.71
CA PHE A 157 -22.39 -2.88 -1.57
C PHE A 157 -22.30 -1.60 -2.39
N GLY A 158 -21.20 -1.40 -3.13
CA GLY A 158 -21.01 -0.19 -3.96
C GLY A 158 -20.81 1.08 -3.13
N THR A 159 -20.21 0.97 -1.95
CA THR A 159 -19.89 2.10 -1.06
C THR A 159 -18.50 2.71 -1.37
N HIS A 160 -18.10 3.71 -0.58
CA HIS A 160 -16.79 4.38 -0.65
C HIS A 160 -16.09 4.46 0.72
N LYS A 161 -16.30 3.45 1.57
CA LYS A 161 -15.85 3.38 2.95
C LYS A 161 -14.33 3.39 3.07
N LEU A 162 -13.59 2.76 2.14
CA LEU A 162 -12.14 2.82 2.18
C LEU A 162 -11.63 4.26 1.95
N ASP A 163 -12.21 4.97 0.99
CA ASP A 163 -11.86 6.37 0.71
C ASP A 163 -12.26 7.30 1.86
N ASP A 164 -13.42 7.07 2.48
CA ASP A 164 -13.86 7.81 3.66
C ASP A 164 -12.91 7.60 4.84
N TYR A 165 -12.42 6.38 5.03
CA TYR A 165 -11.43 6.08 6.07
C TYR A 165 -10.07 6.70 5.77
N LEU A 166 -9.65 6.70 4.52
CA LEU A 166 -8.43 7.39 4.10
C LEU A 166 -8.49 8.88 4.42
N ARG A 167 -9.63 9.55 4.19
CA ARG A 167 -9.85 10.95 4.62
C ARG A 167 -9.84 11.11 6.13
N LEU A 168 -10.43 10.16 6.87
CA LEU A 168 -10.42 10.16 8.33
C LEU A 168 -8.98 10.11 8.87
N LEU A 169 -8.15 9.21 8.35
CA LEU A 169 -6.73 9.13 8.70
C LEU A 169 -5.99 10.41 8.34
N ALA A 170 -6.16 10.91 7.11
CA ALA A 170 -5.46 12.11 6.65
C ALA A 170 -5.73 13.34 7.55
N GLN A 171 -6.93 13.44 8.12
CA GLN A 171 -7.31 14.54 9.00
C GLN A 171 -6.84 14.35 10.44
N ASN A 172 -6.90 13.12 10.96
CA ASN A 172 -6.84 12.86 12.40
C ASN A 172 -5.61 12.08 12.85
N GLN A 173 -4.94 11.31 11.98
CA GLN A 173 -3.76 10.55 12.36
C GLN A 173 -2.59 11.48 12.67
N ARG A 174 -1.85 11.18 13.74
CA ARG A 174 -0.62 11.86 14.14
C ARG A 174 0.46 10.84 14.43
N GLU A 175 1.72 11.25 14.29
CA GLU A 175 2.88 10.41 14.59
C GLU A 175 2.86 9.95 16.06
N GLY A 176 3.20 8.68 16.30
CA GLY A 176 3.29 8.08 17.62
C GLY A 176 1.95 7.83 18.33
N GLN A 177 0.81 8.16 17.71
CA GLN A 177 -0.51 7.79 18.23
C GLN A 177 -0.96 6.43 17.67
N PRO A 178 -1.77 5.67 18.43
CA PRO A 178 -2.45 4.50 17.88
C PRO A 178 -3.21 4.83 16.59
N LEU A 179 -3.40 3.82 15.74
CA LEU A 179 -4.15 3.98 14.51
C LEU A 179 -5.56 4.53 14.78
N VAL A 180 -5.92 5.62 14.11
CA VAL A 180 -7.27 6.19 14.20
C VAL A 180 -8.27 5.18 13.62
N ARG A 181 -9.21 4.72 14.44
CA ARG A 181 -10.25 3.76 14.04
C ARG A 181 -11.46 4.43 13.41
N PRO A 182 -12.16 3.76 12.46
CA PRO A 182 -13.49 4.21 12.04
C PRO A 182 -14.44 4.30 13.23
N PRO A 183 -15.29 5.35 13.31
CA PRO A 183 -16.26 5.48 14.39
C PRO A 183 -17.35 4.40 14.34
N ALA A 184 -18.09 4.22 15.44
CA ALA A 184 -19.24 3.30 15.44
C ALA A 184 -20.27 3.68 14.37
N GLY A 185 -20.82 2.67 13.69
CA GLY A 185 -21.77 2.87 12.58
C GLY A 185 -21.12 3.30 11.26
N PHE A 186 -19.79 3.29 11.15
CA PHE A 186 -19.10 3.58 9.89
C PHE A 186 -19.49 2.60 8.77
N ILE A 187 -19.65 1.32 9.11
CA ILE A 187 -20.26 0.28 8.28
C ILE A 187 -21.67 0.02 8.84
N ASP A 188 -22.67 -0.11 7.97
CA ASP A 188 -24.03 -0.48 8.38
C ASP A 188 -24.04 -1.88 9.04
N ALA A 189 -24.85 -2.08 10.08
CA ALA A 189 -24.83 -3.31 10.86
C ALA A 189 -25.19 -4.58 10.05
N VAL A 190 -26.07 -4.45 9.04
CA VAL A 190 -26.42 -5.55 8.13
C VAL A 190 -25.25 -5.83 7.19
N GLN A 191 -24.61 -4.78 6.66
CA GLN A 191 -23.42 -4.93 5.82
C GLN A 191 -22.24 -5.54 6.59
N HIS A 192 -22.10 -5.19 7.86
CA HIS A 192 -20.99 -5.63 8.72
C HIS A 192 -20.95 -7.14 8.90
N THR A 193 -22.12 -7.78 8.97
CA THR A 193 -22.29 -9.21 9.20
C THR A 193 -22.62 -10.00 7.93
N ASP A 194 -22.72 -9.35 6.76
CA ASP A 194 -22.99 -10.04 5.50
C ASP A 194 -21.89 -11.04 5.17
N SER A 195 -22.30 -12.29 4.95
CA SER A 195 -21.36 -13.42 4.75
C SER A 195 -20.43 -13.22 3.56
N ARG A 196 -20.86 -12.49 2.53
CA ARG A 196 -20.07 -12.26 1.32
C ARG A 196 -19.02 -11.20 1.58
N LYS A 197 -19.38 -10.14 2.30
CA LYS A 197 -18.42 -9.12 2.78
C LYS A 197 -17.40 -9.76 3.72
N VAL A 198 -17.84 -10.59 4.66
CA VAL A 198 -16.95 -11.32 5.57
C VAL A 198 -16.03 -12.27 4.80
N ALA A 199 -16.54 -13.08 3.88
CA ALA A 199 -15.66 -13.92 3.05
C ALA A 199 -14.65 -13.08 2.24
N ARG A 200 -15.08 -11.94 1.69
CA ARG A 200 -14.24 -11.09 0.85
C ARG A 200 -13.16 -10.35 1.65
N GLN A 201 -13.43 -9.87 2.86
CA GLN A 201 -12.40 -9.21 3.67
C GLN A 201 -11.30 -10.17 4.08
N HIS A 202 -11.60 -11.44 4.38
CA HIS A 202 -10.56 -12.46 4.64
C HIS A 202 -9.66 -12.65 3.42
N GLN A 203 -10.23 -12.77 2.22
CA GLN A 203 -9.46 -12.86 0.98
C GLN A 203 -8.53 -11.65 0.77
N ILE A 204 -9.05 -10.44 0.99
CA ILE A 204 -8.26 -9.20 0.85
C ILE A 204 -7.16 -9.16 1.93
N PHE A 205 -7.48 -9.52 3.16
CA PHE A 205 -6.54 -9.53 4.28
C PHE A 205 -5.37 -10.47 4.03
N ASP A 206 -5.63 -11.71 3.59
CA ASP A 206 -4.59 -12.68 3.24
C ASP A 206 -3.69 -12.18 2.11
N GLU A 207 -4.26 -11.56 1.07
CA GLU A 207 -3.50 -10.99 -0.03
C GLU A 207 -2.60 -9.82 0.42
N GLN A 208 -3.10 -8.95 1.31
CA GLN A 208 -2.33 -7.84 1.87
C GLN A 208 -1.17 -8.33 2.75
N LEU A 209 -1.43 -9.33 3.60
CA LEU A 209 -0.40 -10.00 4.40
C LEU A 209 0.63 -10.67 3.50
N ALA A 210 0.18 -11.44 2.51
CA ALA A 210 1.08 -12.16 1.60
C ALA A 210 1.97 -11.20 0.81
N PHE A 211 1.48 -10.01 0.47
CA PHE A 211 2.24 -9.00 -0.24
C PHE A 211 3.37 -8.44 0.63
N VAL A 212 3.02 -7.94 1.82
CA VAL A 212 4.00 -7.31 2.71
C VAL A 212 4.99 -8.35 3.24
N LEU A 213 4.51 -9.49 3.75
CA LEU A 213 5.38 -10.53 4.28
C LEU A 213 6.22 -11.20 3.19
N GLY A 214 5.69 -11.36 1.98
CA GLY A 214 6.44 -11.89 0.84
C GLY A 214 7.59 -10.98 0.41
N HIS A 215 7.38 -9.66 0.48
CA HIS A 215 8.41 -8.66 0.25
C HIS A 215 9.52 -8.73 1.30
N GLU A 216 9.18 -8.70 2.59
CA GLU A 216 10.16 -8.82 3.68
C GLU A 216 10.93 -10.15 3.60
N LEU A 217 10.22 -11.26 3.34
CA LEU A 217 10.84 -12.58 3.21
C LEU A 217 11.86 -12.63 2.06
N ALA A 218 11.62 -11.86 0.99
CA ALA A 218 12.54 -11.75 -0.14
C ALA A 218 13.88 -11.10 0.26
N HIS A 219 13.88 -10.09 1.14
CA HIS A 219 15.13 -9.51 1.64
C HIS A 219 16.03 -10.56 2.31
N HIS A 220 15.44 -11.58 2.92
CA HIS A 220 16.18 -12.71 3.45
C HIS A 220 16.69 -13.65 2.35
N TYR A 221 15.81 -14.30 1.58
CA TYR A 221 16.29 -15.35 0.66
C TYR A 221 17.07 -14.83 -0.56
N LEU A 222 16.94 -13.55 -0.92
CA LEU A 222 17.78 -12.88 -1.90
C LEU A 222 19.13 -12.42 -1.32
N GLY A 223 19.31 -12.50 0.00
CA GLY A 223 20.56 -12.18 0.69
C GLY A 223 20.76 -10.70 0.99
N HIS A 224 19.74 -9.84 0.81
CA HIS A 224 19.84 -8.40 1.07
C HIS A 224 20.11 -8.08 2.55
N THR A 225 19.61 -8.91 3.46
CA THR A 225 19.88 -8.80 4.91
C THR A 225 21.25 -9.34 5.32
N GLY A 226 21.83 -10.26 4.55
CA GLY A 226 23.12 -10.90 4.85
C GLY A 226 23.11 -11.98 5.94
N CYS A 227 22.05 -12.14 6.73
CA CYS A 227 21.97 -13.12 7.82
C CYS A 227 21.19 -14.40 7.52
N ALA A 228 20.27 -14.40 6.55
CA ALA A 228 19.44 -15.56 6.24
C ALA A 228 20.16 -16.59 5.36
N ASN A 229 21.03 -17.39 5.98
CA ASN A 229 21.89 -18.37 5.32
C ASN A 229 21.57 -19.83 5.68
N GLY A 230 20.38 -20.10 6.23
CA GLY A 230 19.95 -21.45 6.63
C GLY A 230 20.53 -21.95 7.96
N GLN A 231 21.03 -21.04 8.81
CA GLN A 231 21.64 -21.35 10.11
C GLN A 231 20.63 -21.32 11.28
N GLY A 232 19.33 -21.33 10.99
CA GLY A 232 18.27 -21.02 11.95
C GLY A 232 18.12 -19.51 12.15
N GLY A 233 17.26 -19.11 13.10
CA GLY A 233 17.06 -17.69 13.42
C GLY A 233 17.17 -17.36 14.90
N SER A 234 16.96 -16.08 15.22
CA SER A 234 17.18 -15.54 16.56
C SER A 234 16.45 -16.34 17.65
N ARG A 235 17.17 -16.74 18.70
CA ARG A 235 16.61 -17.51 19.84
C ARG A 235 16.51 -16.61 21.07
N GLY A 236 15.38 -15.91 21.21
CA GLY A 236 15.05 -15.18 22.44
C GLY A 236 15.05 -13.66 22.32
N LEU A 237 14.45 -13.12 21.26
CA LEU A 237 14.09 -11.70 21.24
C LEU A 237 13.01 -11.45 22.29
N ASN A 238 13.35 -10.74 23.35
CA ASN A 238 12.34 -10.15 24.23
C ASN A 238 11.80 -8.86 23.58
N PRO A 239 10.60 -8.38 23.98
CA PRO A 239 10.01 -7.17 23.40
C PRO A 239 10.88 -5.90 23.52
N ALA A 240 11.74 -5.80 24.54
CA ALA A 240 12.62 -4.66 24.74
C ALA A 240 13.82 -4.65 23.78
N ASP A 241 14.33 -5.82 23.41
CA ASP A 241 15.35 -5.99 22.39
C ASP A 241 14.77 -5.74 21.00
N PHE A 242 13.52 -6.15 20.78
CA PHE A 242 12.78 -5.89 19.54
C PHE A 242 12.65 -4.39 19.22
N GLY A 243 12.17 -3.57 20.17
CA GLY A 243 12.07 -2.12 19.98
C GLY A 243 13.43 -1.41 19.83
N ARG A 244 14.54 -2.03 20.27
CA ARG A 244 15.90 -1.54 19.98
C ARG A 244 16.34 -1.91 18.56
N MET A 245 15.99 -3.11 18.11
CA MET A 245 16.33 -3.62 16.78
C MET A 245 15.57 -2.92 15.66
N LEU A 246 14.29 -2.57 15.86
CA LEU A 246 13.53 -1.75 14.91
C LEU A 246 14.21 -0.41 14.57
N ARG A 247 14.95 0.17 15.53
CA ARG A 247 15.74 1.40 15.32
C ARG A 247 17.08 1.16 14.61
N LYS A 248 17.54 -0.09 14.56
CA LYS A 248 18.78 -0.54 13.89
C LYS A 248 18.53 -1.15 12.51
N VAL A 249 17.27 -1.43 12.13
CA VAL A 249 16.92 -1.75 10.75
C VAL A 249 17.26 -0.51 9.93
N ALA A 250 18.46 -0.53 9.33
CA ALA A 250 18.97 0.59 8.59
C ALA A 250 18.07 0.81 7.36
N PRO A 251 17.71 2.07 7.04
CA PRO A 251 17.02 2.39 5.80
C PRO A 251 18.04 2.30 4.66
N ILE A 252 18.45 1.09 4.30
CA ILE A 252 19.32 0.91 3.15
C ILE A 252 18.39 0.78 1.95
N PHE A 253 17.86 1.92 1.52
CA PHE A 253 17.21 2.06 0.22
C PHE A 253 18.22 1.83 -0.89
N ASN A 254 18.56 0.57 -1.11
CA ASN A 254 19.11 0.11 -2.36
C ASN A 254 17.92 -0.17 -3.28
N GLN A 255 17.48 0.84 -4.04
CA GLN A 255 16.31 0.74 -4.92
C GLN A 255 16.29 -0.55 -5.78
N PRO A 256 17.43 -1.00 -6.37
CA PRO A 256 17.52 -2.32 -7.00
C PRO A 256 17.06 -3.50 -6.13
N ASN A 257 17.45 -3.54 -4.85
CA ASN A 257 17.08 -4.62 -3.92
C ASN A 257 15.58 -4.59 -3.63
N GLU A 258 15.01 -3.40 -3.41
CA GLU A 258 13.58 -3.20 -3.14
C GLU A 258 12.71 -3.68 -4.30
N ILE A 259 13.09 -3.32 -5.52
CA ILE A 259 12.42 -3.76 -6.74
C ILE A 259 12.54 -5.29 -6.90
N ALA A 260 13.71 -5.85 -6.63
CA ALA A 260 13.89 -7.30 -6.65
C ALA A 260 13.01 -8.01 -5.62
N CYS A 261 12.85 -7.42 -4.42
CA CYS A 261 11.94 -7.92 -3.38
C CYS A 261 10.48 -7.82 -3.79
N ASP A 262 10.04 -6.75 -4.45
CA ASP A 262 8.67 -6.65 -5.00
C ASP A 262 8.40 -7.75 -6.03
N VAL A 263 9.33 -7.93 -6.99
CA VAL A 263 9.17 -8.96 -8.03
C VAL A 263 9.16 -10.35 -7.39
N ALA A 264 10.11 -10.64 -6.49
CA ALA A 264 10.21 -11.96 -5.87
C ALA A 264 9.04 -12.24 -4.92
N GLY A 265 8.64 -11.25 -4.12
CA GLY A 265 7.50 -11.29 -3.21
C GLY A 265 6.18 -11.52 -3.94
N VAL A 266 5.91 -10.80 -5.03
CA VAL A 266 4.67 -10.99 -5.83
C VAL A 266 4.66 -12.37 -6.50
N ASN A 267 5.79 -12.85 -7.04
CA ASN A 267 5.86 -14.22 -7.57
C ASN A 267 5.61 -15.26 -6.46
N ASN A 268 6.14 -15.04 -5.25
CA ASN A 268 5.94 -15.92 -4.11
C ASN A 268 4.49 -15.92 -3.63
N LEU A 269 3.86 -14.74 -3.51
CA LEU A 269 2.44 -14.55 -3.20
C LEU A 269 1.57 -15.34 -4.18
N LEU A 270 1.74 -15.14 -5.50
CA LEU A 270 0.89 -15.78 -6.50
C LEU A 270 1.10 -17.30 -6.54
N THR A 271 2.34 -17.74 -6.34
CA THR A 271 2.67 -19.17 -6.24
C THR A 271 2.04 -19.81 -5.01
N ALA A 272 2.13 -19.18 -3.83
CA ALA A 272 1.44 -19.62 -2.62
C ALA A 272 -0.09 -19.62 -2.83
N GLY A 273 -0.63 -18.53 -3.36
CA GLY A 273 -2.05 -18.35 -3.67
C GLY A 273 -2.61 -19.40 -4.60
N SER A 274 -1.85 -19.80 -5.63
CA SER A 274 -2.25 -20.85 -6.57
C SER A 274 -2.48 -22.22 -5.92
N LYS A 275 -1.87 -22.47 -4.75
CA LYS A 275 -1.97 -23.72 -3.99
C LYS A 275 -3.12 -23.69 -2.98
N GLN A 276 -3.74 -22.54 -2.75
CA GLN A 276 -4.86 -22.40 -1.83
C GLN A 276 -6.12 -23.02 -2.41
N GLN A 277 -6.85 -23.77 -1.58
CA GLN A 277 -8.04 -24.52 -2.02
C GLN A 277 -9.31 -23.68 -2.02
N ALA A 278 -9.49 -22.83 -1.00
CA ALA A 278 -10.72 -22.05 -0.82
C ALA A 278 -10.79 -20.83 -1.76
N TYR A 279 -9.67 -20.11 -1.87
CA TYR A 279 -9.55 -18.92 -2.71
C TYR A 279 -8.11 -18.78 -3.17
N ARG A 280 -7.90 -18.52 -4.48
CA ARG A 280 -6.56 -18.27 -5.01
C ARG A 280 -6.20 -16.80 -4.83
N TRP A 281 -5.12 -16.53 -4.10
CA TRP A 281 -4.63 -15.16 -3.92
C TRP A 281 -4.21 -14.54 -5.25
N THR A 282 -4.44 -13.23 -5.35
CA THR A 282 -4.09 -12.35 -6.46
C THR A 282 -3.24 -11.19 -5.95
N GLU A 283 -2.72 -10.36 -6.85
CA GLU A 283 -2.06 -9.11 -6.46
C GLU A 283 -3.04 -8.03 -5.96
N GLY A 284 -4.34 -8.32 -5.88
CA GLY A 284 -5.39 -7.39 -5.45
C GLY A 284 -5.08 -6.71 -4.12
N GLY A 285 -4.74 -7.49 -3.08
CA GLY A 285 -4.30 -6.95 -1.79
C GLY A 285 -3.07 -6.05 -1.87
N ALA A 286 -2.10 -6.36 -2.76
CA ALA A 286 -0.95 -5.49 -3.00
C ALA A 286 -1.36 -4.16 -3.60
N LEU A 287 -2.24 -4.17 -4.60
CA LEU A 287 -2.76 -2.96 -5.24
C LEU A 287 -3.59 -2.11 -4.28
N ILE A 288 -4.40 -2.73 -3.43
CA ILE A 288 -5.17 -2.05 -2.38
C ILE A 288 -4.21 -1.37 -1.40
N THR A 289 -3.22 -2.10 -0.90
CA THR A 289 -2.18 -1.60 0.02
C THR A 289 -1.45 -0.39 -0.57
N LEU A 290 -0.88 -0.55 -1.77
CA LEU A 290 -0.06 0.50 -2.39
C LEU A 290 -0.88 1.73 -2.79
N ASN A 291 -2.11 1.56 -3.29
CA ASN A 291 -2.96 2.71 -3.62
C ASN A 291 -3.43 3.47 -2.39
N PHE A 292 -3.65 2.78 -1.27
CA PHE A 292 -4.02 3.42 -0.01
C PHE A 292 -2.91 4.33 0.50
N PHE A 293 -1.69 3.80 0.66
CA PHE A 293 -0.54 4.59 1.10
C PHE A 293 -0.20 5.71 0.11
N LYS A 294 -0.22 5.43 -1.21
CA LYS A 294 -0.10 6.48 -2.24
C LYS A 294 -1.06 7.64 -2.03
N SER A 295 -2.32 7.33 -1.76
CA SER A 295 -3.38 8.33 -1.62
C SER A 295 -3.29 9.04 -0.27
N LEU A 296 -2.80 8.36 0.76
CA LEU A 296 -2.63 8.93 2.09
C LEU A 296 -1.47 9.95 2.12
N ASP A 297 -0.33 9.63 1.51
CA ASP A 297 0.79 10.58 1.35
C ASP A 297 0.33 11.86 0.60
N GLN A 298 -0.48 11.71 -0.45
CA GLN A 298 -1.03 12.85 -1.21
C GLN A 298 -1.96 13.77 -0.41
N LEU A 299 -2.61 13.27 0.65
CA LEU A 299 -3.62 14.02 1.40
C LEU A 299 -3.10 14.57 2.74
N THR A 300 -1.88 14.23 3.15
CA THR A 300 -1.37 14.57 4.48
C THR A 300 -0.44 15.80 4.43
N PRO A 301 -0.73 16.89 5.17
CA PRO A 301 0.09 18.12 5.16
C PRO A 301 1.48 17.98 5.81
N ALA A 302 1.71 16.88 6.51
CA ALA A 302 2.97 16.41 7.05
C ALA A 302 2.90 14.89 6.92
N HIS A 303 3.94 14.26 6.36
CA HIS A 303 4.01 12.80 6.20
C HIS A 303 3.43 12.14 7.45
N VAL A 304 2.30 11.45 7.33
CA VAL A 304 1.83 10.59 8.42
C VAL A 304 2.85 9.48 8.43
N VAL A 305 3.87 9.61 9.27
CA VAL A 305 5.10 8.83 9.18
C VAL A 305 4.87 7.40 9.64
N PHE A 306 4.13 6.63 8.84
CA PHE A 306 4.11 5.19 8.95
C PHE A 306 5.47 4.72 8.47
N ALA A 307 6.16 3.95 9.33
CA ALA A 307 7.50 3.47 9.04
C ALA A 307 7.57 2.70 7.70
N PHE A 308 6.47 2.07 7.27
CA PHE A 308 6.32 1.46 5.94
C PHE A 308 6.70 2.39 4.77
N GLU A 309 6.26 3.67 4.79
CA GLU A 309 6.54 4.65 3.72
C GLU A 309 7.96 5.21 3.80
N LEU A 310 8.57 5.17 4.99
CA LEU A 310 9.93 5.61 5.21
C LEU A 310 10.99 4.55 4.96
N SER A 311 10.64 3.26 4.86
CA SER A 311 11.61 2.18 4.66
C SER A 311 11.57 1.58 3.25
N HIS A 312 10.53 1.86 2.45
CA HIS A 312 10.34 1.29 1.11
C HIS A 312 10.10 2.35 0.04
N PRO A 313 10.41 2.08 -1.25
CA PRO A 313 10.16 3.03 -2.33
C PRO A 313 8.70 3.48 -2.37
N HIS A 314 8.47 4.74 -2.75
CA HIS A 314 7.13 5.30 -2.79
C HIS A 314 6.18 4.41 -3.62
N PRO A 315 4.92 4.19 -3.18
CA PRO A 315 4.00 3.27 -3.85
C PRO A 315 3.77 3.52 -5.34
N SER A 316 3.89 4.76 -5.83
CA SER A 316 3.78 5.07 -7.27
C SER A 316 4.83 4.37 -8.14
N ILE A 317 6.00 4.06 -7.57
CA ILE A 317 7.08 3.33 -8.26
C ILE A 317 6.78 1.83 -8.24
N ARG A 318 6.26 1.33 -7.12
CA ARG A 318 6.01 -0.10 -6.88
C ARG A 318 4.80 -0.65 -7.63
N LEU A 319 3.73 0.14 -7.76
CA LEU A 319 2.48 -0.24 -8.44
C LEU A 319 2.68 -0.87 -9.85
N PRO A 320 3.39 -0.22 -10.80
CA PRO A 320 3.61 -0.81 -12.11
C PRO A 320 4.45 -2.10 -12.06
N ILE A 321 5.39 -2.20 -11.12
CA ILE A 321 6.22 -3.41 -10.93
C ILE A 321 5.33 -4.58 -10.50
N VAL A 322 4.52 -4.39 -9.45
CA VAL A 322 3.58 -5.40 -8.95
C VAL A 322 2.65 -5.89 -10.06
N GLN A 323 2.05 -4.95 -10.80
CA GLN A 323 1.11 -5.31 -11.87
C GLN A 323 1.80 -6.06 -13.01
N GLN A 324 2.99 -5.63 -13.42
CA GLN A 324 3.77 -6.29 -14.45
C GLN A 324 4.20 -7.70 -14.00
N THR A 325 4.65 -7.85 -12.75
CA THR A 325 5.01 -9.14 -12.19
C THR A 325 3.83 -10.11 -12.17
N ALA A 326 2.66 -9.67 -11.73
CA ALA A 326 1.46 -10.49 -11.74
C ALA A 326 1.07 -10.91 -13.16
N ASN A 327 1.15 -9.99 -14.13
CA ASN A 327 0.87 -10.28 -15.53
C ASN A 327 1.84 -11.33 -16.09
N THR A 328 3.15 -11.17 -15.83
CA THR A 328 4.16 -12.15 -16.24
C THR A 328 3.92 -13.51 -15.59
N TRP A 329 3.64 -13.56 -14.28
CA TRP A 329 3.37 -14.81 -13.58
C TRP A 329 2.16 -15.55 -14.18
N ARG A 330 1.07 -14.84 -14.53
CA ARG A 330 -0.10 -15.46 -15.17
C ARG A 330 0.22 -16.03 -16.56
N LEU A 331 1.09 -15.35 -17.31
CA LEU A 331 1.52 -15.81 -18.64
C LEU A 331 2.43 -17.04 -18.57
N THR A 332 3.29 -17.12 -17.55
CA THR A 332 4.28 -18.20 -17.42
C THR A 332 3.83 -19.33 -16.49
N GLY A 333 2.71 -19.18 -15.78
CA GLY A 333 2.32 -20.08 -14.70
C GLY A 333 3.33 -20.12 -13.56
N GLY A 334 4.07 -19.03 -13.35
CA GLY A 334 5.16 -18.95 -12.37
C GLY A 334 6.47 -19.62 -12.80
N ALA A 335 6.60 -20.07 -14.05
CA ALA A 335 7.87 -20.59 -14.56
C ALA A 335 8.91 -19.46 -14.69
N THR A 336 10.06 -19.61 -14.04
CA THR A 336 11.16 -18.63 -14.01
C THR A 336 11.99 -18.57 -15.30
N GLY A 337 11.47 -19.06 -16.43
CA GLY A 337 12.18 -19.13 -17.72
C GLY A 337 12.02 -17.90 -18.62
N GLY A 338 11.08 -17.01 -18.31
CA GLY A 338 10.94 -15.71 -18.99
C GLY A 338 11.57 -14.64 -18.13
N GLY A 339 12.83 -14.29 -18.40
CA GLY A 339 13.53 -13.24 -17.66
C GLY A 339 12.68 -11.97 -17.60
N PHE A 340 12.58 -11.40 -16.39
CA PHE A 340 12.02 -10.06 -16.22
C PHE A 340 12.93 -9.08 -16.96
N GLN A 341 12.58 -8.71 -18.19
CA GLN A 341 13.19 -7.55 -18.82
C GLN A 341 12.57 -6.32 -18.19
N PHE A 342 13.32 -5.65 -17.33
CA PHE A 342 13.02 -4.26 -17.01
C PHE A 342 12.92 -3.50 -18.34
N PRO A 343 11.82 -2.79 -18.62
CA PRO A 343 11.93 -1.64 -19.50
C PRO A 343 13.07 -0.79 -18.94
N ASN A 344 13.96 -0.24 -19.75
CA ASN A 344 14.98 0.70 -19.27
C ASN A 344 14.29 1.91 -18.61
N ILE A 345 13.98 1.83 -17.31
CA ILE A 345 13.38 2.92 -16.53
C ILE A 345 14.48 3.82 -15.95
N PHE A 346 15.71 3.31 -15.91
CA PHE A 346 16.91 4.04 -15.55
C PHE A 346 17.87 3.95 -16.74
N GLY A 347 17.66 4.81 -17.74
CA GLY A 347 18.62 4.96 -18.83
C GLY A 347 20.01 5.31 -18.31
N GLN A 348 21.05 4.79 -18.98
CA GLN A 348 22.41 5.30 -18.84
C GLN A 348 22.50 6.79 -19.16
#